data_AF-A0AAW9J6S8-F1
#
_entry.id   AF-A0AAW9J6S8-F1
#
_cell.length_a   1.000
_cell.length_b   1.000
_cell.length_c   1.000
_cell.angle_alpha   90.00
_cell.angle_beta   90.00
_cell.angle_gamma   90.00
#
_symmetry.space_group_name_H-M   'P 1'
#
loop_
_entity.id
_entity.type
_entity.pdbx_description
1 polymer ?
#
loop_
_entity_poly.entity_id
_entity_poly.type
_entity_poly.pdbx_seq_one_letter_code
_entity_poly.pdbx_strand_id
1 'polypeptide(L)'
;VSIDQINKYNNNQVVIITTGSQGEPMSALTRMANSEHRKVNIVEGDTVIISATPIPGNEKLVSKVINQLFQKGAEVIYKSLAEIHVSGHACQEELKLLQSLVRPKFFIPIHGEYRHLKQHGELAISLG
;
A
#
# COMPACT_ATOMS: atom_id res chain seq x y z
N VAL A 1 -9.14 -21.87 -2.41
CA VAL A 1 -10.25 -22.49 -1.65
C VAL A 1 -11.35 -21.46 -1.48
N SER A 2 -12.64 -21.84 -1.46
CA SER A 2 -13.68 -20.85 -1.12
C SER A 2 -13.52 -20.40 0.32
N ILE A 3 -13.81 -19.12 0.59
CA ILE A 3 -13.81 -18.55 1.94
C ILE A 3 -14.75 -19.31 2.90
N ASP A 4 -15.79 -19.97 2.37
CA ASP A 4 -16.71 -20.81 3.15
C ASP A 4 -16.06 -22.08 3.72
N GLN A 5 -14.88 -22.45 3.22
CA GLN A 5 -14.16 -23.65 3.63
C GLN A 5 -12.98 -23.32 4.56
N ILE A 6 -12.80 -22.06 4.95
CA ILE A 6 -11.64 -21.61 5.73
C ILE A 6 -11.54 -22.33 7.08
N ASN A 7 -12.68 -22.59 7.72
CA ASN A 7 -12.78 -23.30 9.01
C ASN A 7 -12.38 -24.78 8.94
N LYS A 8 -12.09 -25.32 7.74
CA LYS A 8 -11.61 -26.70 7.55
C LYS A 8 -10.09 -26.84 7.67
N TYR A 9 -9.38 -25.73 7.80
CA TYR A 9 -7.92 -25.68 7.87
C TYR A 9 -7.49 -25.07 9.20
N ASN A 10 -6.32 -25.46 9.69
CA ASN A 10 -5.72 -24.81 10.85
C ASN A 10 -5.25 -23.40 10.48
N ASN A 11 -5.19 -22.48 11.46
CA ASN A 11 -4.84 -21.07 11.21
C ASN A 11 -3.50 -20.90 10.46
N ASN A 12 -2.50 -21.73 10.77
CA ASN A 12 -1.18 -21.70 10.13
C ASN A 12 -1.15 -22.25 8.69
N GLN A 13 -2.29 -22.73 8.17
CA GLN A 13 -2.44 -23.22 6.79
C GLN A 13 -3.26 -22.24 5.93
N VAL A 14 -3.65 -21.10 6.49
CA VAL A 14 -4.56 -20.15 5.87
C VAL A 14 -3.84 -18.83 5.60
N VAL A 15 -3.92 -18.36 4.36
CA VAL A 15 -3.50 -17.00 3.98
C VAL A 15 -4.66 -16.33 3.28
N ILE A 16 -5.04 -15.13 3.74
CA ILE A 16 -6.12 -14.34 3.17
C ILE A 16 -5.51 -13.15 2.43
N ILE A 17 -5.73 -13.08 1.11
CA ILE A 17 -5.40 -11.91 0.31
C ILE A 17 -6.66 -11.07 0.17
N THR A 18 -6.60 -9.82 0.61
CA THR A 18 -7.76 -8.92 0.69
C THR A 18 -7.42 -7.51 0.21
N THR A 19 -8.44 -6.74 -0.12
CA THR A 19 -8.37 -5.29 -0.32
C THR A 19 -8.53 -4.54 1.00
N GLY A 20 -8.31 -3.21 0.97
CA GLY A 20 -8.50 -2.33 2.13
C GLY A 20 -7.24 -1.70 2.69
N SER A 21 -6.15 -1.73 1.93
CA SER A 21 -4.85 -1.21 2.36
C SER A 21 -4.82 0.31 2.63
N GLN A 22 -5.84 1.05 2.16
CA GLN A 22 -5.97 2.50 2.35
C GLN A 22 -7.01 2.86 3.43
N GLY A 23 -7.55 1.86 4.14
CA GLY A 23 -8.56 2.07 5.17
C GLY A 23 -9.93 2.44 4.59
N GLU A 24 -10.22 2.04 3.35
CA GLU A 24 -11.51 2.31 2.70
C GLU A 24 -12.64 1.67 3.55
N PRO A 25 -13.70 2.42 3.92
CA PRO A 25 -14.69 1.94 4.90
C PRO A 25 -15.37 0.61 4.55
N MET A 26 -15.64 0.39 3.26
CA MET A 26 -16.33 -0.81 2.76
C MET A 26 -15.39 -1.94 2.35
N SER A 27 -14.08 -1.75 2.47
CA SER A 27 -13.11 -2.79 2.14
C SER A 27 -13.19 -3.96 3.11
N ALA A 28 -12.78 -5.12 2.64
CA ALA A 28 -12.82 -6.33 3.46
C ALA A 28 -11.90 -6.21 4.70
N LEU A 29 -10.71 -5.60 4.59
CA LEU A 29 -9.83 -5.40 5.75
C LEU A 29 -10.47 -4.50 6.82
N THR A 30 -11.02 -3.35 6.42
CA THR A 30 -11.69 -2.44 7.38
C THR A 30 -12.89 -3.12 8.05
N ARG A 31 -13.67 -3.91 7.30
CA ARG A 31 -14.79 -4.67 7.86
C ARG A 31 -14.33 -5.77 8.81
N MET A 32 -13.22 -6.44 8.52
CA MET A 32 -12.62 -7.45 9.42
C MET A 32 -12.11 -6.78 10.71
N ALA A 33 -11.44 -5.63 10.60
CA ALA A 33 -10.99 -4.83 11.73
C ALA A 33 -12.16 -4.31 12.59
N ASN A 34 -13.33 -4.05 12.00
CA ASN A 34 -14.55 -3.66 12.71
C ASN A 34 -15.43 -4.83 13.19
N SER A 35 -15.06 -6.10 12.93
CA SER A 35 -15.94 -7.27 13.16
C SER A 35 -17.27 -7.24 12.39
N GLU A 36 -17.32 -6.55 11.26
CA GLU A 36 -18.48 -6.44 10.37
C GLU A 36 -18.39 -7.36 9.14
N HIS A 37 -17.29 -8.09 9.00
CA HIS A 37 -17.08 -9.03 7.91
C HIS A 37 -17.75 -10.38 8.22
N ARG A 38 -18.71 -10.78 7.38
CA ARG A 38 -19.64 -11.88 7.68
C ARG A 38 -19.00 -13.25 7.89
N LYS A 39 -17.81 -13.49 7.31
CA LYS A 39 -17.19 -14.82 7.23
C LYS A 39 -15.81 -14.91 7.88
N VAL A 40 -15.20 -13.78 8.22
CA VAL A 40 -13.82 -13.73 8.73
C VAL A 40 -13.78 -12.72 9.85
N ASN A 41 -13.29 -13.16 11.00
CA ASN A 41 -13.02 -12.31 12.14
C ASN A 41 -11.52 -12.35 12.41
N ILE A 42 -10.97 -11.21 12.82
CA ILE A 42 -9.60 -11.15 13.34
C ILE A 42 -9.62 -11.71 14.75
N VAL A 43 -8.72 -12.64 15.02
CA VAL A 43 -8.52 -13.27 16.33
C VAL A 43 -7.12 -12.98 16.86
N GLU A 44 -6.93 -13.17 18.16
CA GLU A 44 -5.63 -13.00 18.80
C GLU A 44 -4.58 -13.95 18.19
N GLY A 45 -3.41 -13.40 17.86
CA GLY A 45 -2.32 -14.14 17.22
C GLY A 45 -2.35 -14.13 15.68
N ASP A 46 -3.37 -13.54 15.04
CA ASP A 46 -3.35 -13.31 13.60
C ASP A 46 -2.27 -12.29 13.22
N THR A 47 -1.54 -12.56 12.14
CA THR A 47 -0.60 -11.59 11.53
C THR A 47 -1.25 -10.90 10.34
N VAL A 48 -1.31 -9.57 10.36
CA VAL A 48 -1.86 -8.75 9.28
C VAL A 48 -0.75 -7.92 8.64
N ILE A 49 -0.54 -8.13 7.34
CA ILE A 49 0.48 -7.40 6.56
C ILE A 49 -0.22 -6.36 5.68
N ILE A 50 0.03 -5.08 5.97
CA ILE A 50 -0.46 -3.96 5.15
C ILE A 50 0.64 -3.55 4.17
N SER A 51 0.66 -4.20 3.02
CA SER A 51 1.65 -3.99 1.95
C SER A 51 1.37 -2.75 1.10
N ALA A 52 1.12 -1.60 1.72
CA ALA A 52 0.88 -0.34 1.03
C ALA A 52 1.40 0.88 1.80
N THR A 53 1.70 1.96 1.06
CA THR A 53 1.87 3.29 1.66
C THR A 53 0.53 4.00 1.69
N PRO A 54 0.13 4.66 2.79
CA PRO A 54 -1.02 5.54 2.78
C PRO A 54 -0.86 6.61 1.70
N ILE A 55 -1.88 6.73 0.83
CA ILE A 55 -1.98 7.84 -0.12
C ILE A 55 -2.27 9.12 0.69
N PRO A 56 -1.68 10.27 0.32
CA PRO A 56 -1.98 11.54 0.98
C PRO A 56 -3.49 11.78 1.15
N GLY A 57 -3.94 12.00 2.38
CA GLY A 57 -5.34 12.15 2.76
C GLY A 57 -5.97 10.91 3.42
N ASN A 58 -5.38 9.73 3.25
CA ASN A 58 -5.89 8.47 3.83
C ASN A 58 -5.19 8.06 5.13
N GLU A 59 -4.21 8.82 5.62
CA GLU A 59 -3.38 8.45 6.78
C GLU A 59 -4.22 8.14 8.02
N LYS A 60 -5.24 8.97 8.27
CA LYS A 60 -6.15 8.81 9.41
C LYS A 60 -7.00 7.55 9.30
N LEU A 61 -7.44 7.20 8.08
CA LEU A 61 -8.24 6.00 7.83
C LEU A 61 -7.40 4.74 8.05
N VAL A 62 -6.19 4.71 7.49
CA VAL A 62 -5.25 3.59 7.69
C VAL A 62 -4.90 3.45 9.17
N SER A 63 -4.58 4.56 9.86
CA SER A 63 -4.27 4.54 11.30
C SER A 63 -5.42 3.99 12.14
N LYS A 64 -6.67 4.35 11.80
CA LYS A 64 -7.85 3.81 12.50
C LYS A 64 -7.96 2.29 12.34
N VAL A 65 -7.76 1.77 11.13
CA VAL A 65 -7.79 0.32 10.87
C VAL A 65 -6.66 -0.38 11.64
N ILE A 66 -5.44 0.16 11.61
CA ILE A 66 -4.30 -0.39 12.36
C ILE A 66 -4.62 -0.47 13.86
N ASN A 67 -5.16 0.60 14.44
CA ASN A 67 -5.53 0.62 15.86
C ASN A 67 -6.58 -0.45 16.21
N GLN A 68 -7.58 -0.64 15.34
CA GLN A 68 -8.61 -1.64 15.54
C GLN A 68 -8.07 -3.08 15.44
N LEU A 69 -7.13 -3.32 14.54
CA LEU A 69 -6.45 -4.61 14.44
C LEU A 69 -5.62 -4.92 15.70
N PHE A 70 -4.84 -3.94 16.18
CA PHE A 70 -4.11 -4.09 17.44
C PHE A 70 -5.03 -4.31 18.64
N GLN A 71 -6.16 -3.60 18.71
CA GLN A 71 -7.15 -3.78 19.77
C GLN A 71 -7.73 -5.22 19.82
N LYS A 72 -7.67 -5.94 18.69
CA LYS A 72 -8.12 -7.34 18.58
C LYS A 72 -7.02 -8.37 18.89
N GLY A 73 -5.81 -7.92 19.22
CA GLY A 73 -4.68 -8.80 19.50
C GLY A 73 -3.99 -9.35 18.25
N ALA A 74 -4.19 -8.72 17.08
CA ALA A 74 -3.43 -9.04 15.89
C ALA A 74 -2.05 -8.38 15.90
N GLU A 75 -1.06 -9.07 15.35
CA GLU A 75 0.23 -8.50 15.01
C GLU A 75 0.13 -7.79 13.66
N VAL A 76 0.45 -6.50 13.59
CA VAL A 76 0.30 -5.71 12.35
C VAL A 76 1.66 -5.30 11.82
N ILE A 77 2.01 -5.77 10.63
CA ILE A 77 3.22 -5.39 9.90
C ILE A 77 2.84 -4.38 8.82
N TYR A 78 3.40 -3.18 8.89
CA TYR A 78 3.14 -2.08 7.96
C TYR A 78 4.44 -1.32 7.64
N LYS A 79 4.43 -0.47 6.62
CA LYS A 79 5.63 0.12 6.01
C LYS A 79 6.65 0.75 7.00
N SER A 80 6.21 1.38 8.09
CA SER A 80 7.16 1.98 9.05
C SER A 80 7.92 0.95 9.90
N LEU A 81 7.46 -0.31 9.93
CA LEU A 81 8.07 -1.40 10.68
C LEU A 81 8.89 -2.35 9.80
N ALA A 82 8.61 -2.41 8.49
CA ALA A 82 9.31 -3.30 7.56
C ALA A 82 9.27 -2.80 6.10
N GLU A 83 10.31 -3.11 5.32
CA GLU A 83 10.39 -2.85 3.88
C GLU A 83 9.49 -3.78 3.05
N ILE A 84 8.19 -3.70 3.26
CA ILE A 84 7.19 -4.56 2.59
C ILE A 84 6.54 -3.91 1.37
N HIS A 85 6.85 -2.64 1.08
CA HIS A 85 6.25 -1.91 -0.03
C HIS A 85 7.22 -0.91 -0.66
N VAL A 86 7.29 -0.97 -1.98
CA VAL A 86 8.06 -0.05 -2.82
C VAL A 86 7.13 0.79 -3.69
N SER A 87 7.61 1.96 -4.12
CA SER A 87 6.90 2.78 -5.10
C SER A 87 6.82 2.06 -6.45
N GLY A 88 5.70 2.18 -7.15
CA GLY A 88 5.58 1.78 -8.55
C GLY A 88 6.13 2.84 -9.54
N HIS A 89 6.55 4.00 -9.03
CA HIS A 89 7.11 5.09 -9.82
C HIS A 89 8.62 5.21 -9.64
N ALA A 90 9.32 5.42 -10.75
CA ALA A 90 10.76 5.66 -10.81
C ALA A 90 11.18 6.86 -9.95
N CYS A 91 12.27 6.70 -9.21
CA CYS A 91 12.95 7.76 -8.49
C CYS A 91 13.89 8.54 -9.42
N GLN A 92 14.51 9.60 -8.90
CA GLN A 92 15.30 10.55 -9.69
C GLN A 92 16.39 9.87 -10.56
N GLU A 93 17.14 8.91 -10.03
CA GLU A 93 18.22 8.25 -10.78
C GLU A 93 17.70 7.36 -11.92
N GLU A 94 16.56 6.70 -11.72
CA GLU A 94 15.89 5.91 -12.76
C GLU A 94 15.33 6.82 -13.87
N LEU A 95 14.81 8.00 -13.50
CA LEU A 95 14.38 9.03 -14.47
C LEU A 95 15.57 9.58 -15.26
N LYS A 96 16.72 9.84 -14.61
CA LYS A 96 17.95 10.27 -15.29
C LYS A 96 18.45 9.22 -16.27
N LEU A 97 18.42 7.95 -15.88
CA LEU A 97 18.80 6.84 -16.74
C LEU A 97 17.93 6.82 -18.00
N LEU A 98 16.60 6.90 -17.84
CA LEU A 98 15.66 6.93 -18.97
C LEU A 98 15.96 8.09 -19.93
N GLN A 99 16.12 9.31 -19.39
CA GLN A 99 16.39 10.50 -20.20
C GLN A 99 17.73 10.42 -20.92
N SER A 100 18.77 9.89 -20.27
CA SER A 100 20.10 9.70 -20.84
C SER A 100 20.13 8.67 -21.98
N LEU A 101 19.25 7.66 -21.90
CA LEU A 101 19.07 6.65 -22.94
C LEU A 101 18.28 7.19 -24.14
N VAL A 102 17.19 7.93 -23.88
CA VAL A 102 16.29 8.41 -24.94
C VAL A 102 16.85 9.63 -25.67
N ARG A 103 17.59 10.52 -24.97
CA ARG A 103 18.14 11.78 -25.50
C ARG A 103 17.10 12.60 -26.29
N PRO A 104 15.97 12.97 -25.65
CA PRO A 104 14.87 13.62 -26.34
C PRO A 104 15.25 15.04 -26.78
N LYS A 105 14.87 15.43 -28.01
CA LYS A 105 15.04 16.82 -28.50
C LYS A 105 14.13 17.82 -27.76
N PHE A 106 12.98 17.36 -27.30
CA PHE A 106 12.02 18.14 -26.51
C PHE A 106 11.50 17.26 -25.38
N PHE A 107 11.35 17.83 -24.18
CA PHE A 107 10.89 17.11 -23.00
C PHE A 107 9.66 17.79 -22.39
N ILE A 108 8.61 17.01 -22.13
CA ILE A 108 7.39 17.45 -21.45
C ILE A 108 7.16 16.51 -20.27
N PRO A 109 7.33 16.98 -19.02
CA PRO A 109 7.04 16.16 -17.85
C PRO A 109 5.53 15.91 -17.74
N ILE A 110 5.14 14.67 -17.43
CA ILE A 110 3.75 14.24 -17.26
C ILE A 110 3.56 13.46 -15.95
N HIS A 111 2.31 13.23 -15.56
CA HIS A 111 1.89 12.41 -14.41
C HIS A 111 2.47 12.86 -13.05
N GLY A 112 1.98 14.00 -12.55
CA GLY A 112 2.25 14.48 -11.19
C GLY A 112 1.69 15.88 -10.97
N GLU A 113 1.59 16.32 -9.72
CA GLU A 113 1.30 17.72 -9.38
C GLU A 113 2.37 18.68 -9.92
N TYR A 114 2.06 19.97 -10.02
CA TYR A 114 2.94 21.01 -10.58
C TYR A 114 4.37 20.99 -10.00
N ARG A 115 4.52 20.77 -8.68
CA ARG A 115 5.83 20.64 -8.04
C ARG A 115 6.66 19.48 -8.59
N HIS A 116 6.04 18.34 -8.89
CA HIS A 116 6.71 17.18 -9.49
C HIS A 116 7.08 17.48 -10.93
N LEU A 117 6.17 18.09 -11.70
CA LEU A 117 6.41 18.44 -13.10
C LEU A 117 7.57 19.44 -13.22
N LYS A 118 7.61 20.46 -12.35
CA LYS A 118 8.69 21.43 -12.28
C LYS A 118 10.03 20.74 -11.99
N GLN A 119 10.10 19.92 -10.95
CA GLN A 119 11.33 19.19 -10.61
C GLN A 119 11.77 18.22 -11.72
N HIS A 120 10.84 17.55 -12.39
CA HIS A 120 11.16 16.63 -13.49
C HIS A 120 11.68 17.40 -14.72
N GLY A 121 11.16 18.59 -14.99
CA GLY A 121 11.70 19.50 -16.00
C GLY A 121 13.11 20.01 -15.65
N GLU A 122 13.31 20.44 -14.40
CA GLU A 122 14.63 20.86 -13.89
C GLU A 122 15.65 19.72 -13.97
N LEU A 123 15.22 18.49 -13.68
CA LEU A 123 16.02 17.28 -13.82
C LEU A 123 16.49 17.08 -15.28
N ALA A 124 15.58 17.23 -16.25
CA ALA A 124 15.93 17.09 -17.65
C ALA A 124 16.93 18.15 -18.11
N ILE A 125 16.72 19.41 -17.71
CA ILE A 125 17.67 20.51 -17.99
C ILE A 125 19.05 20.21 -17.41
N SER A 126 19.12 19.58 -16.23
CA SER A 126 20.39 19.25 -15.58
C SER A 126 21.22 18.18 -16.31
N LEU A 127 20.61 17.39 -17.21
CA LEU A 127 21.28 16.33 -17.95
C LEU A 127 21.83 16.79 -19.31
N GLY A 128 21.41 17.96 -19.81
CA GLY A 128 21.82 18.51 -21.11
C GLY A 128 20.86 18.17 -22.23
#